data_AF-A0A7C0WBA1-F1
#
_entry.id   AF-A0A7C0WBA1-F1
#
_cell.length_a   1.000
_cell.length_b   1.000
_cell.length_c   1.000
_cell.angle_alpha   90.00
_cell.angle_beta   90.00
_cell.angle_gamma   90.00
#
_symmetry.space_group_name_H-M   'P 1'
#
loop_
_entity.id
_entity.type
_entity.pdbx_description
1 polymer ?
#
loop_
_entity_poly.entity_id
_entity_poly.type
_entity_poly.pdbx_seq_one_letter_code
_entity_poly.pdbx_strand_id
1 'polypeptide(L)' 'KAVQGNLDPAVLFGSVEHVREKTSRLLDSIDDLSRLIFNLGHGIMVETPIESVYAMVEAVHNYRR' A
#
# COMPACT_ATOMS: atom_id res chain seq x y z
N LYS A 1 -19.93 -5.47 4.16
CA LYS A 1 -18.77 -6.37 4.38
C LYS A 1 -17.50 -5.53 4.24
N ALA A 2 -16.42 -5.85 4.96
CA ALA A 2 -15.12 -5.21 4.74
C ALA A 2 -14.39 -5.93 3.59
N VAL A 3 -13.47 -5.23 2.93
CA VAL A 3 -12.58 -5.75 1.87
C VAL A 3 -11.13 -5.58 2.33
N GLN A 4 -10.28 -6.55 2.00
CA GLN A 4 -8.85 -6.50 2.31
C GLN A 4 -8.00 -6.54 1.03
N GLY A 5 -6.91 -5.77 0.99
CA GLY A 5 -5.95 -5.76 -0.12
C GLY A 5 -5.86 -4.41 -0.84
N ASN A 6 -5.29 -4.34 -2.05
CA ASN A 6 -4.65 -5.42 -2.83
C ASN A 6 -3.37 -4.96 -3.54
N LEU A 7 -2.53 -4.15 -2.87
CA LEU A 7 -1.29 -3.63 -3.48
C LEU A 7 -0.38 -4.78 -3.95
N ASP A 8 0.09 -4.71 -5.19
CA ASP A 8 1.03 -5.70 -5.73
C ASP A 8 2.35 -5.66 -4.93
N PRO A 9 2.81 -6.77 -4.31
CA PRO A 9 4.08 -6.81 -3.57
C PRO A 9 5.30 -6.35 -4.38
N ALA A 10 5.28 -6.49 -5.71
CA ALA A 10 6.37 -6.04 -6.57
C ALA A 10 6.61 -4.52 -6.49
N VAL A 11 5.58 -3.75 -6.11
CA VAL A 11 5.70 -2.29 -5.90
C VAL A 11 6.77 -1.97 -4.84
N LEU A 12 6.94 -2.83 -3.83
CA LEU A 12 7.88 -2.60 -2.74
C LEU A 12 9.36 -2.67 -3.17
N PHE A 13 9.66 -3.14 -4.39
CA PHE A 13 11.00 -3.09 -4.97
C PHE A 13 11.30 -1.79 -5.73
N GLY A 14 10.31 -0.89 -5.86
CA GLY A 14 10.49 0.44 -6.42
C GLY A 14 11.18 1.42 -5.46
N SER A 15 11.36 2.66 -5.90
CA SER A 15 11.82 3.72 -4.99
C SER A 15 10.76 4.04 -3.94
N VAL A 16 11.16 4.63 -2.82
CA VAL A 16 10.27 5.07 -1.74
C VAL A 16 9.16 6.00 -2.27
N GLU A 17 9.48 6.89 -3.21
CA GLU A 17 8.51 7.79 -3.85
C GLU A 17 7.49 6.99 -4.68
N HIS A 18 7.97 5.99 -5.43
CA HIS A 18 7.09 5.13 -6.23
C HIS A 18 6.12 4.33 -5.36
N VAL A 19 6.61 3.80 -4.23
CA VAL A 19 5.78 3.07 -3.26
C VAL A 19 4.69 3.97 -2.70
N ARG A 20 5.03 5.19 -2.29
CA ARG A 20 4.05 6.17 -1.80
C ARG A 20 3.01 6.51 -2.88
N GLU A 21 3.45 6.80 -4.09
CA GLU A 21 2.57 7.11 -5.23
C GLU A 21 1.59 5.97 -5.52
N LYS A 22 2.07 4.73 -5.61
CA LYS A 22 1.23 3.56 -5.88
C LYS A 22 0.25 3.26 -4.74
N THR A 23 0.70 3.43 -3.50
CA THR A 23 -0.14 3.27 -2.31
C THR A 23 -1.28 4.30 -2.33
N SER A 24 -0.98 5.59 -2.52
CA SER A 24 -2.00 6.65 -2.59
C SER A 24 -2.96 6.43 -3.75
N ARG A 25 -2.47 6.05 -4.93
CA ARG A 25 -3.33 5.74 -6.09
C ARG A 25 -4.30 4.60 -5.83
N LEU A 26 -3.88 3.57 -5.10
CA LEU A 26 -4.78 2.50 -4.71
C LEU A 26 -5.86 3.03 -3.75
N LEU A 27 -5.49 3.83 -2.75
CA LEU A 27 -6.44 4.44 -1.81
C LEU A 27 -7.43 5.41 -2.50
N ASP A 28 -6.97 6.15 -3.51
CA ASP A 28 -7.81 7.01 -4.35
C ASP A 28 -8.86 6.21 -5.14
N SER A 29 -8.55 4.96 -5.50
CA SER A 29 -9.43 4.10 -6.30
C SER A 29 -10.54 3.41 -5.50
N ILE A 30 -10.55 3.53 -4.17
CA ILE A 30 -11.52 2.85 -3.30
C ILE A 30 -12.58 3.83 -2.79
N ASP A 31 -13.83 3.67 -3.19
CA ASP A 31 -14.90 4.62 -2.82
C ASP A 31 -15.11 4.78 -1.31
N ASP A 32 -15.14 3.69 -0.55
CA ASP A 32 -15.41 3.69 0.91
C ASP A 32 -14.24 3.10 1.70
N LEU A 33 -13.31 3.98 2.10
CA LEU A 33 -12.14 3.60 2.90
C LEU A 33 -12.50 3.10 4.31
N SER A 34 -13.69 3.42 4.83
CA SER A 34 -14.11 2.94 6.16
C SER A 34 -14.32 1.42 6.21
N ARG A 35 -14.39 0.78 5.03
CA ARG A 35 -14.55 -0.67 4.86
C ARG A 35 -13.30 -1.35 4.31
N LEU A 36 -12.21 -0.62 4.15
CA LEU A 36 -10.95 -1.14 3.62
C LEU A 36 -10.01 -1.54 4.76
N ILE A 37 -9.52 -2.78 4.72
CA ILE A 37 -8.30 -3.19 5.41
C ILE A 37 -7.20 -3.18 4.35
N PHE A 38 -6.38 -2.13 4.33
CA PHE A 38 -5.28 -2.08 3.38
C PHE A 38 -4.34 -3.27 3.61
N ASN A 39 -3.95 -3.94 2.53
CA ASN A 39 -2.96 -5.01 2.58
C ASN A 39 -2.31 -5.19 1.19
N LEU A 40 -1.24 -5.98 1.16
CA LEU A 40 -0.71 -6.51 -0.07
C LEU A 40 -1.68 -7.54 -0.69
N GLY A 41 -1.58 -7.75 -2.00
CA GLY A 41 -2.32 -8.81 -2.71
C GLY A 41 -1.75 -10.20 -2.48
N HIS A 42 -0.50 -10.30 -2.01
CA HIS A 42 0.16 -11.55 -1.64
C HIS A 42 1.16 -11.31 -0.50
N GLY A 43 1.87 -12.35 -0.06
CA GLY A 43 2.90 -12.23 0.97
C GLY A 43 4.03 -11.29 0.56
N ILE A 44 4.67 -10.68 1.57
CA ILE A 44 5.90 -9.90 1.37
C ILE A 44 7.03 -10.84 0.90
N MET A 45 7.89 -10.35 0.00
CA MET A 45 9.06 -11.10 -0.47
C MET A 45 10.23 -10.91 0.50
N VAL A 46 11.10 -11.91 0.63
CA VAL A 46 12.20 -11.92 1.62
C VAL A 46 13.18 -10.77 1.34
N GLU A 47 13.39 -10.44 0.07
CA GLU A 47 14.31 -9.42 -0.40
C GLU A 47 13.70 -8.01 -0.43
N THR A 48 12.45 -7.85 0.04
CA THR A 48 11.78 -6.55 0.04
C THR A 48 12.55 -5.54 0.91
N PRO A 49 12.96 -4.38 0.35
CA PRO A 49 13.61 -3.32 1.12
C PRO A 49 12.72 -2.82 2.25
N ILE A 50 13.26 -2.75 3.47
CA ILE A 50 12.47 -2.39 4.65
C ILE A 50 11.99 -0.93 4.57
N GLU A 51 12.77 -0.06 3.93
CA GLU A 51 12.45 1.36 3.70
C GLU A 51 11.18 1.50 2.84
N SER A 52 11.00 0.63 1.85
CA SER A 52 9.78 0.57 1.04
C SER A 52 8.57 0.15 1.87
N VAL A 53 8.74 -0.80 2.80
CA VAL A 53 7.66 -1.20 3.71
C VAL A 53 7.26 -0.03 4.60
N TYR A 54 8.22 0.69 5.18
CA TYR A 54 7.95 1.89 5.98
C TYR A 54 7.23 2.95 5.14
N ALA A 55 7.70 3.21 3.92
CA ALA A 55 7.10 4.18 3.02
C ALA A 55 5.63 3.85 2.71
N MET A 56 5.30 2.56 2.48
CA MET A 56 3.93 2.09 2.29
C MET A 56 3.08 2.31 3.54
N VAL A 57 3.56 1.90 4.71
CA VAL A 57 2.81 2.04 5.98
C VAL A 57 2.56 3.51 6.32
N GLU A 58 3.57 4.36 6.15
CA GLU A 58 3.44 5.82 6.32
C GLU A 58 2.42 6.40 5.35
N ALA A 59 2.47 6.02 4.07
CA ALA A 59 1.52 6.49 3.07
C ALA A 59 0.08 6.13 3.45
N VAL A 60 -0.18 4.89 3.91
CA VAL A 60 -1.51 4.46 4.35
C VAL A 60 -2.01 5.29 5.53
N HIS A 61 -1.21 5.47 6.58
CA HIS A 61 -1.66 6.16 7.80
C HIS A 61 -1.77 7.68 7.63
N ASN A 62 -0.96 8.27 6.76
CA ASN A 62 -0.95 9.71 6.51
C ASN A 62 -1.89 10.13 5.37
N TYR A 63 -2.42 9.18 4.60
CA TYR A 63 -3.37 9.49 3.53
C TYR A 63 -4.61 10.20 4.07
N ARG A 64 -4.98 11.30 3.41
CA ARG A 64 -6.17 12.09 3.66
C ARG A 64 -6.84 12.33 2.31
N ARG A 65 -8.14 12.02 2.24
CA ARG A 65 -8.96 12.35 1.07
C ARG A 65 -9.44 13.79 1.17
#